data_AF-C8C297-F1
#
_entry.id   AF-C8C297-F1
#
_cell.length_a   1.000
_cell.length_b   1.000
_cell.length_c   1.000
_cell.angle_alpha   90.00
_cell.angle_beta   90.00
_cell.angle_gamma   90.00
#
_symmetry.space_group_name_H-M   'P 1'
#
loop_
_entity.id
_entity.type
_entity.pdbx_description
1 polymer ?
#
loop_
_entity_poly.entity_id
_entity_poly.type
_entity_poly.pdbx_seq_one_letter_code
_entity_poly.pdbx_strand_id
1 'polypeptide(L)'
;HVEAPVSGSMILAGILLKLGGYGLLRMFSLLQISGVIYNYWWISISLVGGVLISLICLRQTDLKALIAYSSVAHMGIVLSGLLTMTYWGLTGSYALMIAHGLCSSGLFCLANISYERMGSRSLLINKGLLNFMPSLSLWWFLLCSGNMAAPPTLNLLGEISLLNSIVSWSWVSMIMLSFLSFFSAAYSLYLFAYSQHGKIYSGVYFFSVGSSREFLLLMLHWLPLNLLILKS
;
A
#
# COMPACT_ATOMS: atom_id res chain seq x y z
N HIS A 1 12.02 5.87 -3.10
CA HIS A 1 10.85 5.79 -4.02
C HIS A 1 10.63 7.05 -4.84
N VAL A 2 10.74 8.24 -4.25
CA VAL A 2 10.27 9.51 -4.86
C VAL A 2 11.13 9.98 -6.04
N GLU A 3 12.46 9.86 -5.92
CA GLU A 3 13.43 10.32 -6.93
C GLU A 3 13.71 9.30 -8.03
N ALA A 4 13.33 8.04 -7.80
CA ALA A 4 13.56 6.98 -8.77
C ALA A 4 12.66 7.13 -10.02
N PRO A 5 13.14 6.69 -11.19
CA PRO A 5 12.26 6.47 -12.33
C PRO A 5 11.20 5.42 -11.98
N VAL A 6 10.16 5.34 -12.80
CA VAL A 6 8.96 4.54 -12.55
C VAL A 6 9.28 3.08 -12.31
N SER A 7 10.07 2.49 -13.21
CA SER A 7 10.56 1.11 -13.09
C SER A 7 11.30 0.89 -11.77
N GLY A 8 12.18 1.84 -11.40
CA GLY A 8 12.86 1.85 -10.13
C GLY A 8 11.88 1.86 -8.95
N SER A 9 10.90 2.77 -8.96
CA SER A 9 9.89 2.85 -7.89
C SER A 9 9.04 1.58 -7.78
N MET A 10 8.70 0.93 -8.90
CA MET A 10 7.94 -0.32 -8.96
C MET A 10 8.76 -1.50 -8.42
N ILE A 11 10.02 -1.65 -8.80
CA ILE A 11 10.88 -2.73 -8.32
C ILE A 11 11.15 -2.55 -6.82
N LEU A 12 11.42 -1.32 -6.39
CA LEU A 12 11.66 -1.03 -4.98
C LEU A 12 10.43 -1.34 -4.13
N ALA A 13 9.25 -0.94 -4.61
CA ALA A 13 8.01 -1.15 -3.88
C ALA A 13 7.53 -2.60 -3.95
N GLY A 14 7.65 -3.25 -5.11
CA GLY A 14 7.17 -4.60 -5.36
C GLY A 14 8.06 -5.68 -4.75
N ILE A 15 9.38 -5.55 -4.87
CA ILE A 15 10.33 -6.64 -4.59
C ILE A 15 11.28 -6.28 -3.45
N LEU A 16 11.99 -5.15 -3.53
CA LEU A 16 13.11 -4.90 -2.60
C LEU A 16 12.68 -4.80 -1.13
N LEU A 17 11.54 -4.17 -0.86
CA LEU A 17 10.97 -4.16 0.51
C LEU A 17 10.64 -5.57 1.03
N LYS A 18 10.24 -6.49 0.13
CA LYS A 18 9.80 -7.85 0.49
C LYS A 18 10.98 -8.79 0.72
N LEU A 19 12.15 -8.50 0.15
CA LEU A 19 13.38 -9.25 0.43
C LEU A 19 13.75 -9.18 1.93
N GLY A 20 13.47 -8.07 2.60
CA GLY A 20 13.64 -7.95 4.06
C GLY A 20 12.74 -8.92 4.83
N GLY A 21 11.44 -8.94 4.51
CA GLY A 21 10.48 -9.88 5.12
C GLY A 21 10.82 -11.34 4.82
N TYR A 22 11.23 -11.65 3.58
CA TYR A 22 11.70 -12.98 3.21
C TYR A 22 12.98 -13.39 3.96
N GLY A 23 13.93 -12.47 4.14
CA GLY A 23 15.13 -12.69 4.94
C GLY A 23 14.79 -13.03 6.39
N LEU A 24 13.86 -12.29 7.00
CA LEU A 24 13.35 -12.59 8.34
C LEU A 24 12.71 -13.97 8.41
N LEU A 25 11.85 -14.32 7.45
CA LEU A 25 11.23 -15.65 7.37
C LEU A 25 12.25 -16.79 7.34
N ARG A 26 13.37 -16.61 6.62
CA ARG A 26 14.44 -17.61 6.54
C ARG A 26 15.27 -17.69 7.83
N MET A 27 15.50 -16.56 8.49
CA MET A 27 16.31 -16.51 9.71
C MET A 27 15.52 -16.94 10.96
N PHE A 28 14.19 -16.89 10.95
CA PHE A 28 13.37 -17.23 12.11
C PHE A 28 13.51 -18.68 12.59
N SER A 29 13.83 -19.62 11.68
CA SER A 29 14.11 -21.00 12.09
C SER A 29 15.36 -21.11 12.99
N LEU A 30 16.28 -20.15 12.90
CA LEU A 30 17.49 -20.09 13.71
C LEU A 30 17.31 -19.20 14.96
N LEU A 31 16.46 -18.18 14.87
CA LEU A 31 16.27 -17.15 15.90
C LEU A 31 15.04 -17.39 16.79
N GLN A 32 14.50 -18.61 16.84
CA GLN A 32 13.23 -18.85 17.53
C GLN A 32 13.31 -18.53 19.04
N ILE A 33 14.40 -18.93 19.71
CA ILE A 33 14.56 -18.73 21.16
C ILE A 33 14.77 -17.25 21.50
N SER A 34 15.62 -16.55 20.76
CA SER A 34 15.86 -15.12 20.95
C SER A 34 14.65 -14.27 20.55
N GLY A 35 13.90 -14.70 19.53
CA GLY A 35 12.71 -14.02 19.05
C GLY A 35 11.64 -13.90 20.13
N VAL A 36 11.37 -14.98 20.88
CA VAL A 36 10.39 -14.94 21.98
C VAL A 36 10.74 -13.89 23.04
N ILE A 37 12.03 -13.67 23.30
CA ILE A 37 12.49 -12.74 24.34
C ILE A 37 12.49 -11.30 23.85
N TYR A 38 12.90 -11.03 22.61
CA TYR A 38 13.18 -9.66 22.13
C TYR A 38 12.15 -9.08 21.15
N ASN A 39 11.26 -9.90 20.57
CA ASN A 39 10.35 -9.44 19.52
C ASN A 39 9.37 -8.35 20.00
N TYR A 40 9.06 -8.26 21.30
CA TYR A 40 8.14 -7.26 21.82
C TYR A 40 8.58 -5.81 21.53
N TRP A 41 9.89 -5.54 21.54
CA TRP A 41 10.44 -4.22 21.20
C TRP A 41 10.16 -3.85 19.75
N TRP A 42 10.35 -4.80 18.84
CA TRP A 42 10.15 -4.58 17.41
C TRP A 42 8.66 -4.48 17.05
N ILE A 43 7.81 -5.27 17.72
CA ILE A 43 6.35 -5.20 17.57
C ILE A 43 5.85 -3.82 18.03
N SER A 44 6.31 -3.31 19.17
CA SER A 44 5.85 -2.01 19.67
C SER A 44 6.28 -0.84 18.77
N ILE A 45 7.54 -0.84 18.31
CA ILE A 45 8.06 0.18 17.39
C ILE A 45 7.29 0.15 16.05
N SER A 46 7.00 -1.03 15.51
CA SER A 46 6.30 -1.15 14.22
C SER A 46 4.84 -0.72 14.29
N LEU A 47 4.11 -1.06 15.36
CA LEU A 47 2.72 -0.63 15.53
C LEU A 47 2.61 0.88 15.74
N VAL A 48 3.40 1.45 16.66
CA VAL A 48 3.39 2.89 16.93
C VAL A 48 3.89 3.67 15.71
N GLY A 49 5.00 3.22 15.11
CA GLY A 49 5.55 3.82 13.89
C GLY A 49 4.56 3.80 12.73
N GLY A 50 3.83 2.69 12.54
CA GLY A 50 2.82 2.58 11.51
C GLY A 50 1.70 3.60 11.67
N VAL A 51 1.19 3.81 12.90
CA VAL A 51 0.17 4.83 13.18
C VAL A 51 0.70 6.23 12.88
N LEU A 52 1.91 6.55 13.34
CA LEU A 52 2.53 7.86 13.09
C LEU A 52 2.73 8.14 11.59
N ILE A 53 3.20 7.14 10.84
CA ILE A 53 3.38 7.28 9.39
C ILE A 53 2.04 7.45 8.68
N SER A 54 1.00 6.73 9.12
CA SER A 54 -0.34 6.89 8.54
C SER A 54 -0.91 8.31 8.73
N LEU A 55 -0.59 8.97 9.84
CA LEU A 55 -0.91 10.39 10.05
C LEU A 55 -0.09 11.32 9.14
N ILE A 56 1.18 11.00 8.90
CA ILE A 56 2.03 11.75 7.96
C ILE A 56 1.46 11.64 6.53
N CYS A 57 0.95 10.46 6.12
CA CYS A 57 0.32 10.26 4.81
C CYS A 57 -0.81 11.26 4.54
N LEU A 58 -1.64 11.57 5.54
CA LEU A 58 -2.78 12.49 5.40
C LEU A 58 -2.34 13.95 5.16
N ARG A 59 -1.12 14.30 5.52
CA ARG A 59 -0.55 15.64 5.31
C ARG A 59 0.33 15.73 4.07
N GLN A 60 0.59 14.61 3.41
CA GLN A 60 1.52 14.57 2.30
C GLN A 60 0.90 15.16 1.04
N THR A 61 1.54 16.20 0.49
CA THR A 61 1.10 16.87 -0.74
C THR A 61 1.61 16.18 -2.01
N ASP A 62 2.69 15.40 -1.92
CA ASP A 62 3.29 14.69 -3.04
C ASP A 62 2.70 13.29 -3.24
N LEU A 63 2.17 13.00 -4.43
CA LEU A 63 1.54 11.71 -4.77
C LEU A 63 2.47 10.50 -4.54
N LYS A 64 3.69 10.54 -5.10
CA LYS A 64 4.66 9.44 -4.97
C LYS A 64 5.13 9.25 -3.53
N ALA A 65 5.24 10.33 -2.76
CA ALA A 65 5.64 10.26 -1.35
C ALA A 65 4.52 9.67 -0.50
N LEU A 66 3.26 10.04 -0.75
CA LEU A 66 2.10 9.48 -0.07
C LEU A 66 2.03 7.95 -0.27
N ILE A 67 2.18 7.47 -1.50
CA ILE A 67 2.21 6.03 -1.82
C ILE A 67 3.43 5.33 -1.16
N ALA A 68 4.57 6.03 -1.04
CA ALA A 68 5.73 5.48 -0.34
C ALA A 68 5.47 5.35 1.17
N TYR A 69 4.89 6.36 1.81
CA TYR A 69 4.59 6.30 3.24
C TYR A 69 3.48 5.28 3.56
N SER A 70 2.46 5.14 2.71
CA SER A 70 1.45 4.07 2.87
C SER A 70 2.11 2.69 2.83
N SER A 71 3.16 2.51 2.00
CA SER A 71 3.88 1.24 1.97
C SER A 71 4.64 0.92 3.24
N VAL A 72 5.14 1.92 3.96
CA VAL A 72 5.78 1.70 5.26
C VAL A 72 4.74 1.33 6.32
N ALA A 73 3.54 1.91 6.27
CA ALA A 73 2.45 1.57 7.20
C ALA A 73 2.00 0.10 7.06
N HIS A 74 1.71 -0.37 5.83
CA HIS A 74 1.34 -1.78 5.62
C HIS A 74 2.48 -2.74 5.98
N MET A 75 3.73 -2.43 5.63
CA MET A 75 4.88 -3.26 6.00
C MET A 75 5.16 -3.27 7.51
N GLY A 76 4.75 -2.23 8.26
CA GLY A 76 4.76 -2.24 9.72
C GLY A 76 3.86 -3.31 10.32
N ILE A 77 2.67 -3.52 9.73
CA ILE A 77 1.75 -4.61 10.11
C ILE A 77 2.35 -5.97 9.74
N VAL A 78 3.01 -6.08 8.58
CA VAL A 78 3.75 -7.29 8.17
C VAL A 78 4.84 -7.63 9.18
N LEU A 79 5.64 -6.66 9.60
CA LEU A 79 6.75 -6.87 10.54
C LEU A 79 6.22 -7.34 11.91
N SER A 80 5.22 -6.65 12.46
CA SER A 80 4.61 -7.03 13.74
C SER A 80 3.99 -8.42 13.68
N GLY A 81 3.27 -8.74 12.60
CA GLY A 81 2.69 -10.05 12.35
C GLY A 81 3.71 -11.18 12.23
N LEU A 82 4.78 -10.96 11.45
CA LEU A 82 5.90 -11.90 11.31
C LEU A 82 6.54 -12.23 12.66
N LEU A 83 6.74 -11.20 13.49
CA LEU A 83 7.40 -11.32 14.79
C LEU A 83 6.52 -12.00 15.85
N THR A 84 5.21 -12.17 15.63
CA THR A 84 4.37 -13.00 16.51
C THR A 84 4.70 -14.49 16.42
N MET A 85 5.39 -14.94 15.36
CA MET A 85 5.77 -16.34 15.12
C MET A 85 4.60 -17.33 15.13
N THR A 86 3.37 -16.84 14.91
CA THR A 86 2.18 -17.69 14.78
C THR A 86 1.99 -18.13 13.33
N TYR A 87 1.33 -19.28 13.12
CA TYR A 87 1.01 -19.75 11.76
C TYR A 87 0.20 -18.71 10.97
N TRP A 88 -0.82 -18.11 11.60
CA TRP A 88 -1.63 -17.04 11.01
C TRP A 88 -0.81 -15.78 10.70
N GLY A 89 0.14 -15.40 11.55
CA GLY A 89 1.05 -14.29 11.30
C GLY A 89 1.97 -14.54 10.09
N LEU A 90 2.50 -15.76 9.95
CA LEU A 90 3.38 -16.14 8.83
C LEU A 90 2.62 -16.22 7.50
N THR A 91 1.44 -16.84 7.47
CA THR A 91 0.63 -16.93 6.24
C THR A 91 0.09 -15.56 5.83
N GLY A 92 -0.38 -14.77 6.81
CA GLY A 92 -0.90 -13.42 6.57
C GLY A 92 0.13 -12.43 6.08
N SER A 93 1.33 -12.44 6.68
CA SER A 93 2.44 -11.60 6.24
C SER A 93 2.88 -11.94 4.82
N TYR A 94 2.95 -13.21 4.46
CA TYR A 94 3.26 -13.63 3.09
C TYR A 94 2.20 -13.17 2.09
N ALA A 95 0.92 -13.37 2.40
CA ALA A 95 -0.19 -12.92 1.55
C ALA A 95 -0.16 -11.40 1.36
N LEU A 96 0.00 -10.63 2.45
CA LEU A 96 0.05 -9.17 2.39
C LEU A 96 1.27 -8.65 1.62
N MET A 97 2.44 -9.30 1.76
CA MET A 97 3.65 -8.91 1.01
C MET A 97 3.43 -8.98 -0.50
N ILE A 98 2.79 -10.03 -0.99
CA ILE A 98 2.47 -10.20 -2.41
C ILE A 98 1.41 -9.18 -2.84
N ALA A 99 0.30 -9.13 -2.10
CA ALA A 99 -0.84 -8.29 -2.41
C ALA A 99 -0.45 -6.81 -2.46
N HIS A 100 0.25 -6.34 -1.42
CA HIS A 100 0.76 -4.99 -1.38
C HIS A 100 1.78 -4.75 -2.49
N GLY A 101 2.63 -5.72 -2.83
CA GLY A 101 3.60 -5.60 -3.92
C GLY A 101 2.94 -5.22 -5.25
N LEU A 102 1.86 -5.91 -5.59
CA LEU A 102 1.07 -5.65 -6.81
C LEU A 102 0.27 -4.34 -6.72
N CYS A 103 -0.35 -4.08 -5.55
CA CYS A 103 -1.16 -2.88 -5.35
C CYS A 103 -0.31 -1.60 -5.42
N SER A 104 0.81 -1.56 -4.70
CA SER A 104 1.64 -0.36 -4.62
C SER A 104 2.39 -0.08 -5.92
N SER A 105 2.84 -1.09 -6.67
CA SER A 105 3.43 -0.87 -8.00
C SER A 105 2.39 -0.35 -9.00
N GLY A 106 1.13 -0.80 -8.90
CA GLY A 106 0.00 -0.24 -9.65
C GLY A 106 -0.24 1.24 -9.32
N LEU A 107 -0.24 1.61 -8.04
CA LEU A 107 -0.37 3.02 -7.61
C LEU A 107 0.80 3.88 -8.08
N PHE A 108 2.04 3.38 -8.04
CA PHE A 108 3.20 4.09 -8.60
C PHE A 108 3.08 4.26 -10.12
N CYS A 109 2.48 3.31 -10.83
CA CYS A 109 2.16 3.42 -12.26
C CYS A 109 1.18 4.57 -12.50
N LEU A 110 0.07 4.60 -11.77
CA LEU A 110 -0.95 5.65 -11.88
C LEU A 110 -0.39 7.04 -11.58
N ALA A 111 0.41 7.17 -10.51
CA ALA A 111 1.07 8.41 -10.16
C ALA A 111 2.02 8.89 -11.28
N ASN A 112 2.68 7.96 -11.97
CA ASN A 112 3.52 8.32 -13.09
C ASN A 112 2.71 8.76 -14.32
N ILE A 113 1.64 8.05 -14.64
CA ILE A 113 0.77 8.42 -15.76
C ILE A 113 0.21 9.83 -15.55
N SER A 114 -0.19 10.18 -14.31
CA SER A 114 -0.57 11.57 -13.99
C SER A 114 0.60 12.56 -14.12
N TYR A 115 1.81 12.14 -13.74
CA TYR A 115 3.01 12.97 -13.82
C TYR A 115 3.41 13.29 -15.27
N GLU A 116 3.35 12.31 -16.18
CA GLU A 116 3.69 12.50 -17.61
C GLU A 116 2.78 13.52 -18.30
N ARG A 117 1.55 13.73 -17.79
CA ARG A 117 0.57 14.66 -18.38
C ARG A 117 0.57 16.03 -17.74
N MET A 118 0.68 16.07 -16.40
CA MET A 118 0.59 17.31 -15.64
C MET A 118 1.97 17.92 -15.34
N GLY A 119 3.06 17.19 -15.60
CA GLY A 119 4.44 17.62 -15.36
C GLY A 119 4.81 17.79 -13.89
N SER A 120 3.91 17.44 -12.96
CA SER A 120 4.10 17.67 -11.53
C SER A 120 3.57 16.53 -10.66
N ARG A 121 4.20 16.34 -9.50
CA ARG A 121 3.87 15.27 -8.54
C ARG A 121 2.88 15.72 -7.46
N SER A 122 2.53 17.00 -7.41
CA SER A 122 1.74 17.57 -6.32
C SER A 122 0.25 17.27 -6.51
N LEU A 123 -0.40 16.83 -5.43
CA LEU A 123 -1.84 16.61 -5.34
C LEU A 123 -2.65 17.87 -5.62
N LEU A 124 -2.06 19.05 -5.41
CA LEU A 124 -2.74 20.33 -5.65
C LEU A 124 -2.91 20.65 -7.14
N ILE A 125 -1.97 20.22 -7.97
CA ILE A 125 -2.03 20.41 -9.43
C ILE A 125 -2.85 19.29 -10.08
N ASN A 126 -2.71 18.07 -9.57
CA ASN A 126 -3.36 16.87 -10.14
C ASN A 126 -4.81 16.67 -9.66
N LYS A 127 -5.58 17.74 -9.46
CA LYS A 127 -6.99 17.70 -9.02
C LYS A 127 -7.95 17.58 -10.18
N GLY A 128 -9.12 16.99 -9.94
CA GLY A 128 -10.22 16.96 -10.91
C GLY A 128 -9.99 16.04 -12.11
N LEU A 129 -9.11 15.04 -11.98
CA LEU A 129 -8.77 14.14 -13.09
C LEU A 129 -9.96 13.30 -13.59
N LEU A 130 -11.04 13.15 -12.83
CA LEU A 130 -12.24 12.42 -13.26
C LEU A 130 -12.94 13.10 -14.44
N ASN A 131 -12.98 14.43 -14.46
CA ASN A 131 -13.57 15.20 -15.56
C ASN A 131 -12.70 15.15 -16.83
N PHE A 132 -11.40 14.93 -16.65
CA PHE A 132 -10.40 14.94 -17.71
C PHE A 132 -10.19 13.54 -18.32
N MET A 133 -10.14 12.50 -17.48
CA MET A 133 -9.89 11.10 -17.86
C MET A 133 -10.68 10.11 -17.00
N PRO A 134 -11.97 9.90 -17.33
CA PRO A 134 -12.84 9.03 -16.54
C PRO A 134 -12.37 7.57 -16.57
N SER A 135 -11.85 7.09 -17.69
CA SER A 135 -11.32 5.72 -17.82
C SER A 135 -10.16 5.45 -16.87
N LEU A 136 -9.26 6.42 -16.67
CA LEU A 136 -8.15 6.28 -15.72
C LEU A 136 -8.63 6.42 -14.26
N SER A 137 -9.67 7.21 -14.03
CA SER A 137 -10.25 7.39 -12.70
C SER A 137 -10.83 6.08 -12.12
N LEU A 138 -11.36 5.20 -12.98
CA LEU A 138 -11.77 3.84 -12.59
C LEU A 138 -10.58 3.02 -12.06
N TRP A 139 -9.42 3.09 -12.73
CA TRP A 139 -8.21 2.40 -12.26
C TRP A 139 -7.69 2.96 -10.94
N TRP A 140 -7.79 4.27 -10.75
CA TRP A 140 -7.53 4.90 -9.46
C TRP A 140 -8.45 4.34 -8.38
N PHE A 141 -9.75 4.26 -8.64
CA PHE A 141 -10.70 3.71 -7.67
C PHE A 141 -10.37 2.26 -7.30
N LEU A 142 -10.15 1.41 -8.31
CA LEU A 142 -9.87 -0.02 -8.14
C LEU A 142 -8.57 -0.31 -7.37
N LEU A 143 -7.50 0.45 -7.63
CA LEU A 143 -6.23 0.28 -6.91
C LEU A 143 -6.26 0.95 -5.53
N CYS A 144 -6.98 2.07 -5.36
CA CYS A 144 -7.17 2.67 -4.04
C CYS A 144 -8.04 1.79 -3.14
N SER A 145 -9.09 1.16 -3.67
CA SER A 145 -9.91 0.20 -2.93
C SER A 145 -9.12 -1.04 -2.54
N GLY A 146 -8.22 -1.52 -3.42
CA GLY A 146 -7.28 -2.58 -3.08
C GLY A 146 -6.35 -2.18 -1.94
N ASN A 147 -5.84 -0.94 -1.94
CA ASN A 147 -4.96 -0.44 -0.88
C ASN A 147 -5.69 -0.23 0.46
N MET A 148 -6.99 0.10 0.43
CA MET A 148 -7.87 0.12 1.61
C MET A 148 -8.24 -1.29 2.11
N ALA A 149 -7.77 -2.35 1.43
CA ALA A 149 -8.12 -3.73 1.72
C ALA A 149 -9.63 -4.00 1.59
N ALA A 150 -10.29 -3.47 0.56
CA ALA A 150 -11.70 -3.77 0.30
C ALA A 150 -11.89 -5.22 -0.23
N PRO A 151 -13.03 -5.88 0.04
CA PRO A 151 -13.35 -7.15 -0.63
C PRO A 151 -13.55 -6.93 -2.14
N PRO A 152 -13.09 -7.84 -3.03
CA PRO A 152 -12.44 -9.12 -2.81
C PRO A 152 -10.93 -9.04 -3.08
N THR A 153 -10.14 -8.27 -2.32
CA THR A 153 -8.68 -8.11 -2.55
C THR A 153 -7.80 -8.91 -1.59
N LEU A 154 -6.59 -9.30 -2.02
CA LEU A 154 -5.69 -10.19 -1.26
C LEU A 154 -5.14 -9.45 -0.04
N ASN A 155 -5.11 -8.11 -0.12
CA ASN A 155 -4.81 -7.24 1.01
C ASN A 155 -5.76 -7.50 2.17
N LEU A 156 -7.07 -7.65 1.95
CA LEU A 156 -8.04 -7.95 3.01
C LEU A 156 -7.68 -9.26 3.73
N LEU A 157 -7.42 -10.33 2.97
CA LEU A 157 -7.10 -11.64 3.53
C LEU A 157 -5.81 -11.59 4.36
N GLY A 158 -4.79 -10.88 3.87
CA GLY A 158 -3.55 -10.62 4.60
C GLY A 158 -3.78 -9.80 5.87
N GLU A 159 -4.54 -8.70 5.80
CA GLU A 159 -4.77 -7.85 6.98
C GLU A 159 -5.60 -8.56 8.05
N ILE A 160 -6.64 -9.32 7.70
CA ILE A 160 -7.46 -10.05 8.68
C ILE A 160 -6.63 -11.11 9.43
N SER A 161 -5.83 -11.89 8.69
CA SER A 161 -4.96 -12.91 9.31
C SER A 161 -3.89 -12.28 10.21
N LEU A 162 -3.32 -11.15 9.79
CA LEU A 162 -2.37 -10.38 10.60
C LEU A 162 -3.02 -9.78 11.86
N LEU A 163 -4.21 -9.18 11.74
CA LEU A 163 -4.97 -8.65 12.87
C LEU A 163 -5.22 -9.73 13.93
N ASN A 164 -5.67 -10.91 13.51
CA ASN A 164 -5.90 -12.03 14.42
C ASN A 164 -4.60 -12.47 15.12
N SER A 165 -3.49 -12.56 14.39
CA SER A 165 -2.20 -12.94 14.97
C SER A 165 -1.69 -11.96 16.02
N ILE A 166 -1.79 -10.65 15.76
CA ILE A 166 -1.26 -9.60 16.63
C ILE A 166 -2.15 -9.42 17.88
N VAL A 167 -3.47 -9.50 17.73
CA VAL A 167 -4.41 -9.49 18.87
C VAL A 167 -4.20 -10.73 19.76
N SER A 168 -3.92 -11.90 19.17
CA SER A 168 -3.60 -13.09 19.95
C SER A 168 -2.32 -12.95 20.78
N TRP A 169 -1.39 -12.09 20.34
CA TRP A 169 -0.16 -11.81 21.07
C TRP A 169 -0.37 -10.88 22.27
N SER A 170 -1.13 -9.79 22.10
CA SER A 170 -1.58 -8.97 23.24
C SER A 170 -2.85 -8.19 22.95
N TRP A 171 -3.77 -8.14 23.92
CA TRP A 171 -5.01 -7.37 23.80
C TRP A 171 -4.78 -5.86 23.64
N VAL A 172 -3.69 -5.32 24.21
CA VAL A 172 -3.34 -3.88 24.11
C VAL A 172 -3.08 -3.47 22.66
N SER A 173 -2.57 -4.38 21.82
CA SER A 173 -2.30 -4.10 20.40
C SER A 173 -3.55 -3.75 19.60
N MET A 174 -4.75 -4.13 20.08
CA MET A 174 -6.02 -3.86 19.41
C MET A 174 -6.26 -2.36 19.18
N ILE A 175 -5.84 -1.51 20.11
CA ILE A 175 -6.01 -0.05 19.98
C ILE A 175 -5.16 0.50 18.84
N MET A 176 -3.91 0.05 18.71
CA MET A 176 -3.03 0.52 17.64
C MET A 176 -3.47 -0.03 16.27
N LEU A 177 -3.95 -1.28 16.24
CA LEU A 177 -4.46 -1.91 15.03
C LEU A 177 -5.74 -1.24 14.51
N SER A 178 -6.64 -0.82 15.40
CA SER A 178 -7.85 -0.10 14.98
C SER A 178 -7.51 1.27 14.36
N PHE A 179 -6.52 1.98 14.90
CA PHE A 179 -6.02 3.21 14.27
C PHE A 179 -5.36 2.93 12.92
N LEU A 180 -4.53 1.88 12.82
CA LEU A 180 -3.87 1.53 11.56
C LEU A 180 -4.87 1.24 10.43
N SER A 181 -5.90 0.44 10.69
CA SER A 181 -6.92 0.11 9.69
C SER A 181 -7.82 1.30 9.37
N PHE A 182 -8.14 2.14 10.35
CA PHE A 182 -8.89 3.37 10.10
C PHE A 182 -8.10 4.35 9.23
N PHE A 183 -6.82 4.58 9.55
CA PHE A 183 -6.00 5.50 8.77
C PHE A 183 -5.65 4.95 7.39
N SER A 184 -5.55 3.62 7.21
CA SER A 184 -5.37 3.03 5.87
C SER A 184 -6.51 3.34 4.92
N ALA A 185 -7.74 3.28 5.42
CA ALA A 185 -8.92 3.78 4.71
C ALA A 185 -8.86 5.29 4.48
N ALA A 186 -8.50 6.07 5.51
CA ALA A 186 -8.52 7.53 5.43
C ALA A 186 -7.54 8.07 4.36
N TYR A 187 -6.27 7.61 4.33
CA TYR A 187 -5.31 8.15 3.38
C TYR A 187 -5.53 7.64 1.94
N SER A 188 -6.11 6.45 1.75
CA SER A 188 -6.43 5.91 0.42
C SER A 188 -7.61 6.65 -0.20
N LEU A 189 -8.65 6.91 0.60
CA LEU A 189 -9.76 7.80 0.22
C LEU A 189 -9.30 9.23 0.00
N TYR A 190 -8.40 9.75 0.85
CA TYR A 190 -7.80 11.08 0.66
C TYR A 190 -7.08 11.18 -0.69
N LEU A 191 -6.23 10.20 -1.03
CA LEU A 191 -5.52 10.17 -2.31
C LEU A 191 -6.50 10.12 -3.50
N PHE A 192 -7.56 9.33 -3.42
CA PHE A 192 -8.57 9.25 -4.49
C PHE A 192 -9.37 10.56 -4.61
N ALA A 193 -9.90 11.07 -3.48
CA ALA A 193 -10.72 12.27 -3.45
C ALA A 193 -9.97 13.50 -3.96
N TYR A 194 -8.74 13.71 -3.50
CA TYR A 194 -7.97 14.88 -3.91
C TYR A 194 -7.46 14.80 -5.34
N SER A 195 -7.17 13.61 -5.88
CA SER A 195 -6.72 13.48 -7.27
C SER A 195 -7.88 13.50 -8.29
N GLN A 196 -8.96 12.78 -8.02
CA GLN A 196 -10.02 12.57 -8.99
C GLN A 196 -11.12 13.63 -8.93
N HIS A 197 -11.53 14.05 -7.74
CA HIS A 197 -12.63 15.00 -7.58
C HIS A 197 -12.15 16.47 -7.59
N GLY A 198 -13.10 17.38 -7.76
CA GLY A 198 -12.87 18.82 -7.77
C GLY A 198 -12.78 19.43 -9.16
N LYS A 199 -12.46 20.73 -9.21
CA LYS A 199 -12.26 21.46 -10.46
C LYS A 199 -10.85 21.21 -10.99
N ILE A 200 -10.72 21.03 -12.30
CA ILE A 200 -9.44 20.89 -12.98
C ILE A 200 -8.61 22.16 -12.78
N TYR A 201 -7.30 22.00 -12.56
CA TYR A 201 -6.38 23.13 -12.49
C TYR A 201 -6.29 23.86 -13.83
N SER A 202 -6.59 25.16 -13.84
CA SER A 202 -6.70 25.98 -15.05
C SER A 202 -5.39 26.20 -15.81
N GLY A 203 -4.24 25.85 -15.21
CA GLY A 203 -2.93 26.04 -15.81
C GLY A 203 -2.43 24.89 -16.69
N VAL A 204 -3.22 23.83 -16.91
CA VAL A 204 -2.83 22.70 -17.78
C VAL A 204 -3.67 22.66 -19.06
N TYR A 205 -3.00 22.59 -20.21
CA TYR A 205 -3.61 22.59 -21.54
C TYR A 205 -3.38 21.29 -22.33
N PHE A 206 -2.74 20.27 -21.76
CA PHE A 206 -2.54 18.99 -22.44
C PHE A 206 -3.77 18.11 -22.29
N PHE A 207 -4.22 17.47 -23.38
CA PHE A 207 -5.33 16.50 -23.40
C PHE A 207 -4.86 15.18 -23.98
N SER A 208 -4.85 14.10 -23.18
CA SER A 208 -4.55 12.74 -23.66
C SER A 208 -5.29 11.67 -22.87
N VAL A 209 -6.38 11.10 -23.39
CA VAL A 209 -7.30 10.20 -22.65
C VAL A 209 -6.65 8.91 -22.09
N GLY A 210 -5.44 8.58 -22.50
CA GLY A 210 -4.63 7.45 -22.06
C GLY A 210 -4.32 6.48 -23.18
N SER A 211 -3.10 5.91 -23.16
CA SER A 211 -2.66 4.96 -24.18
C SER A 211 -3.08 3.52 -23.84
N SER A 212 -3.23 2.67 -24.86
CA SER A 212 -3.52 1.24 -24.67
C SER A 212 -2.46 0.53 -23.81
N ARG A 213 -1.21 0.96 -23.93
CA ARG A 213 -0.09 0.48 -23.11
C ARG A 213 -0.32 0.74 -21.62
N GLU A 214 -0.81 1.92 -21.25
CA GLU A 214 -1.09 2.27 -19.86
C GLU A 214 -2.20 1.39 -19.27
N PHE A 215 -3.28 1.18 -20.00
CA PHE A 215 -4.36 0.30 -19.55
C PHE A 215 -3.91 -1.14 -19.41
N LEU A 216 -3.10 -1.64 -20.35
CA LEU A 216 -2.54 -3.00 -20.25
C LEU A 216 -1.61 -3.14 -19.03
N LEU A 217 -0.78 -2.14 -18.75
CA LEU A 217 0.05 -2.12 -17.54
C LEU A 217 -0.79 -2.17 -16.26
N LEU A 218 -1.86 -1.39 -16.17
CA LEU A 218 -2.74 -1.36 -14.99
C LEU A 218 -3.52 -2.67 -14.83
N MET A 219 -4.04 -3.22 -15.92
CA MET A 219 -4.69 -4.53 -15.95
C MET A 219 -3.78 -5.63 -15.39
N LEU A 220 -2.51 -5.67 -15.82
CA LEU A 220 -1.54 -6.66 -15.36
C LEU A 220 -1.20 -6.56 -13.87
N HIS A 221 -1.48 -5.42 -13.23
CA HIS A 221 -1.31 -5.27 -11.78
C HIS A 221 -2.57 -5.69 -11.01
N TRP A 222 -3.74 -5.24 -11.48
CA TRP A 222 -4.99 -5.42 -10.77
C TRP A 222 -5.54 -6.84 -10.89
N LEU A 223 -5.47 -7.44 -12.08
CA LEU A 223 -6.01 -8.76 -12.36
C LEU A 223 -5.38 -9.87 -11.49
N PRO A 224 -4.04 -10.00 -11.39
CA PRO A 224 -3.45 -11.02 -10.51
C PRO A 224 -3.77 -10.76 -9.04
N LEU A 225 -3.86 -9.51 -8.61
CA LEU A 225 -4.18 -9.16 -7.23
C LEU A 225 -5.54 -9.72 -6.78
N ASN A 226 -6.55 -9.73 -7.66
CA ASN A 226 -7.88 -10.26 -7.33
C ASN A 226 -8.04 -11.74 -7.65
N LEU A 227 -7.44 -12.24 -8.74
CA LEU A 227 -7.54 -13.65 -9.09
C LEU A 227 -6.93 -14.57 -8.03
N LEU A 228 -5.89 -14.11 -7.33
CA LEU A 228 -5.22 -14.91 -6.30
C LEU A 228 -6.15 -15.31 -5.15
N ILE A 229 -7.23 -14.56 -4.90
CA ILE A 229 -8.17 -14.86 -3.80
C ILE A 229 -9.21 -15.87 -4.22
N LEU A 230 -9.61 -15.88 -5.49
CA LEU A 230 -10.56 -16.88 -6.00
C LEU A 230 -9.99 -18.30 -5.92
N LYS A 231 -8.68 -18.44 -5.76
CA LYS A 231 -7.98 -19.71 -5.58
C LYS A 231 -7.66 -20.06 -4.12
N SER A 232 -7.72 -19.09 -3.20
CA SER A 232 -7.38 -19.27 -1.78
C SER A 232 -8.58 -19.71 -0.96
#